data_AF-A0A382XTY1-F1
#
_entry.id   AF-A0A382XTY1-F1
#
_cell.length_a   1.000
_cell.length_b   1.000
_cell.length_c   1.000
_cell.angle_alpha   90.00
_cell.angle_beta   90.00
_cell.angle_gamma   90.00
#
_symmetry.space_group_name_H-M   'P 1'
#
loop_
_entity.id
_entity.type
_entity.pdbx_description
1 polymer ?
#
loop_
_entity_poly.entity_id
_entity_poly.type
_entity_poly.pdbx_seq_one_letter_code
_entity_poly.pdbx_strand_id
1 'polypeptide(L)' 'MPKRTFPAAVRMRNRREIREVFSSGTYLPLGPLGVRYLATSRQASRFLISVKKNVGYAPMRNRIKRLLREGIR' A
#
# COMPACT_ATOMS: atom_id res chain seq x y z
N MET A 1 20.87 11.68 11.42
CA MET A 1 20.60 11.43 9.98
C MET A 1 19.12 11.15 9.77
N PRO A 2 18.42 11.86 8.87
CA PRO A 2 17.02 11.55 8.59
C PRO A 2 16.92 10.12 8.05
N LYS A 3 16.14 9.26 8.72
CA LYS A 3 15.92 7.88 8.26
C LYS A 3 15.28 7.95 6.86
N ARG A 4 16.00 7.50 5.83
CA ARG A 4 15.49 7.35 4.44
C ARG A 4 14.52 6.17 4.32
N THR A 5 13.60 6.02 5.26
CA THR A 5 12.59 4.97 5.25
C THR A 5 11.23 5.57 4.93
N PHE A 6 10.39 4.80 4.24
CA PHE A 6 9.01 5.22 3.94
C PHE A 6 8.29 5.58 5.25
N PRO A 7 7.76 6.80 5.45
CA PRO A 7 7.34 7.28 6.76
C PRO A 7 6.29 6.38 7.40
N ALA A 8 6.32 6.21 8.72
CA ALA A 8 5.33 5.39 9.42
C ALA A 8 3.92 5.98 9.32
N ALA A 9 3.81 7.32 9.27
CA ALA A 9 2.54 8.05 9.22
C ALA A 9 1.74 7.79 7.93
N VAL A 10 2.42 7.56 6.81
CA VAL A 10 1.80 7.27 5.50
C VAL A 10 1.55 5.76 5.29
N ARG A 11 1.91 4.90 6.24
CA ARG A 11 1.66 3.44 6.15
C ARG A 11 0.33 3.10 6.80
N MET A 12 -0.52 2.43 6.04
CA MET A 12 -1.73 1.81 6.58
C MET A 12 -1.37 0.50 7.29
N ARG A 13 -1.49 0.47 8.62
CA ARG A 13 -1.15 -0.68 9.47
C ARG A 13 -2.34 -1.26 10.23
N ASN A 14 -3.38 -0.47 10.45
CA ASN A 14 -4.51 -0.85 11.27
C ASN A 14 -5.40 -1.84 10.52
N ARG A 15 -5.66 -3.01 11.11
CA ARG A 15 -6.50 -4.07 10.50
C ARG A 15 -7.93 -3.60 10.21
N ARG A 16 -8.50 -2.73 11.05
CA ARG A 16 -9.85 -2.16 10.85
C ARG A 16 -9.88 -1.28 9.60
N GLU A 17 -8.91 -0.38 9.46
CA GLU A 17 -8.76 0.51 8.31
C GLU A 17 -8.53 -0.28 7.00
N ILE A 18 -7.68 -1.30 7.05
CA ILE A 18 -7.45 -2.18 5.90
C ILE A 18 -8.74 -2.90 5.52
N ARG A 19 -9.46 -3.47 6.49
CA ARG A 19 -10.73 -4.17 6.23
C ARG A 19 -11.73 -3.23 5.56
N GLU A 20 -11.87 -2.01 6.07
CA GLU A 20 -12.79 -0.99 5.57
C GLU A 20 -12.49 -0.60 4.12
N VAL A 21 -11.22 -0.37 3.78
CA VAL A 21 -10.80 -0.09 2.41
C VAL A 21 -11.07 -1.28 1.48
N PHE A 22 -10.89 -2.50 1.96
CA PHE A 22 -11.14 -3.71 1.17
C PHE A 22 -12.63 -4.05 1.01
N SER A 23 -13.48 -3.65 1.96
CA SER A 23 -14.92 -3.91 1.92
C SER A 23 -15.69 -2.82 1.17
N SER A 24 -15.36 -1.56 1.42
CA SER A 24 -16.17 -0.40 1.00
C SER A 24 -15.42 0.54 0.06
N GLY A 25 -14.14 0.29 -0.18
CA GLY A 25 -13.33 1.08 -1.10
C GLY A 25 -13.67 0.82 -2.56
N THR A 26 -13.48 1.83 -3.39
CA THR A 26 -13.61 1.71 -4.85
C THR A 26 -12.38 1.02 -5.42
N TYR A 27 -12.62 0.07 -6.33
CA TYR A 27 -11.55 -0.63 -7.03
C TYR A 27 -11.23 0.04 -8.36
N LEU A 28 -9.94 0.29 -8.60
CA LEU A 28 -9.41 0.85 -9.83
C LEU A 28 -8.34 -0.08 -10.40
N PRO A 29 -8.55 -0.67 -11.60
CA PRO A 29 -7.51 -1.42 -12.28
C PRO A 29 -6.46 -0.47 -12.90
N LEU A 30 -5.19 -0.72 -12.64
CA LEU A 30 -4.02 -0.02 -13.19
C LEU A 30 -3.08 -1.05 -13.87
N GLY A 31 -3.64 -1.86 -14.76
CA GLY A 31 -2.93 -2.94 -15.45
C GLY A 31 -2.47 -4.05 -14.48
N PRO A 32 -1.16 -4.30 -14.34
CA PRO A 32 -0.65 -5.34 -13.42
C PRO A 32 -0.90 -5.00 -11.94
N LEU A 33 -1.32 -3.76 -11.65
CA LEU A 33 -1.65 -3.28 -10.31
C LEU A 33 -3.16 -3.10 -10.17
N GLY A 34 -3.70 -3.48 -9.02
CA GLY A 34 -5.07 -3.14 -8.63
C GLY A 34 -5.03 -2.26 -7.40
N VAL A 35 -5.71 -1.11 -7.46
CA VAL A 35 -5.79 -0.17 -6.34
C VAL A 35 -7.18 -0.25 -5.74
N ARG A 36 -7.24 -0.28 -4.41
CA ARG A 36 -8.46 0.02 -3.66
C ARG A 36 -8.24 1.27 -2.85
N TYR A 37 -9.17 2.21 -2.94
CA TYR A 37 -9.10 3.46 -2.22
C TYR A 37 -10.44 3.79 -1.57
N LEU A 38 -10.36 4.50 -0.45
CA LEU A 38 -11.51 5.01 0.29
C LEU A 38 -11.17 6.43 0.73
N ALA A 39 -12.10 7.36 0.52
CA ALA A 39 -11.93 8.73 0.98
C ALA A 39 -11.81 8.74 2.51
N THR A 40 -10.91 9.58 3.04
CA THR A 40 -10.67 9.68 4.49
C THR A 40 -10.61 11.16 4.88
N SER A 41 -11.11 11.47 6.08
CA SER A 41 -11.00 12.81 6.68
C SER A 41 -9.64 13.08 7.34
N ARG A 42 -8.69 12.14 7.22
CA ARG A 42 -7.36 12.29 7.80
C ARG A 42 -6.53 13.30 7.02
N GLN A 43 -5.67 14.00 7.75
CA GLN A 43 -4.72 14.98 7.19
C GLN A 43 -3.75 14.37 6.16
N ALA A 44 -3.51 13.06 6.21
CA ALA A 44 -2.60 12.38 5.29
C ALA A 44 -3.19 11.07 4.77
N SER A 45 -3.01 10.83 3.48
CA SER A 45 -3.30 9.55 2.83
C SER A 45 -2.39 8.45 3.37
N ARG A 46 -2.96 7.26 3.58
CA ARG A 46 -2.23 6.08 4.04
C ARG A 46 -2.30 4.98 3.00
N PHE A 47 -1.19 4.29 2.83
CA PHE A 47 -1.01 3.28 1.78
C PHE A 47 -0.68 1.92 2.37
N LEU A 48 -1.33 0.88 1.83
CA LEU A 48 -0.97 -0.52 2.02
C LEU A 48 -0.55 -1.10 0.67
N ILE A 49 0.60 -1.76 0.64
CA ILE A 49 1.04 -2.52 -0.54
C ILE A 49 0.95 -4.01 -0.24
N SER A 50 0.02 -4.67 -0.92
CA SER A 50 -0.12 -6.12 -0.91
C SER A 50 0.40 -6.71 -2.23
N VAL A 51 1.14 -7.81 -2.14
CA VAL A 51 1.62 -8.57 -3.29
C VAL A 51 1.19 -10.01 -3.07
N LYS A 52 0.44 -10.59 -4.01
CA LYS A 52 -0.05 -11.97 -3.91
C LYS A 52 1.14 -12.93 -3.79
N LYS A 53 0.97 -14.02 -3.03
CA LYS A 53 2.03 -15.01 -2.77
C LYS A 53 2.55 -15.67 -4.04
N ASN A 54 1.66 -15.85 -5.04
CA ASN A 54 1.95 -16.47 -6.34
C ASN A 54 2.77 -15.60 -7.30
N VAL A 55 2.98 -14.31 -7.02
CA VAL A 55 3.76 -13.43 -7.91
C VAL A 55 5.21 -13.88 -8.03
N GLY A 56 5.76 -14.55 -7.00
CA GLY A 56 7.12 -15.12 -7.04
C GLY A 56 7.71 -15.33 -5.66
N TYR A 57 9.03 -15.49 -5.59
CA TYR A 57 9.79 -15.74 -4.36
C TYR A 57 9.87 -14.49 -3.45
N ALA A 58 10.20 -14.70 -2.17
CA ALA A 58 10.15 -13.66 -1.14
C ALA A 58 10.98 -12.40 -1.48
N PRO A 59 12.26 -12.50 -1.91
CA PRO A 59 13.04 -11.35 -2.38
C PRO A 59 12.37 -10.56 -3.50
N MET A 60 11.76 -11.22 -4.49
CA MET A 60 11.08 -10.55 -5.60
C MET A 60 9.87 -9.73 -5.11
N ARG A 61 9.04 -10.31 -4.23
CA ARG A 61 7.93 -9.57 -3.61
C ARG A 61 8.41 -8.37 -2.79
N ASN A 62 9.55 -8.50 -2.11
CA ASN A 62 10.14 -7.40 -1.34
C ASN A 62 10.66 -6.28 -2.24
N ARG A 63 11.25 -6.62 -3.40
CA ARG A 63 11.67 -5.66 -4.42
C ARG A 63 10.48 -4.88 -4.97
N ILE A 64 9.39 -5.57 -5.34
CA ILE A 64 8.15 -4.92 -5.80
C ILE A 64 7.61 -3.96 -4.75
N LYS A 65 7.49 -4.41 -3.49
CA LYS A 65 7.05 -3.55 -2.38
C LYS A 65 7.97 -2.35 -2.16
N ARG A 66 9.26 -2.45 -2.47
CA ARG A 66 10.21 -1.34 -2.34
C ARG A 66 10.03 -0.34 -3.47
N LEU A 67 9.95 -0.79 -4.72
CA LEU A 67 9.67 0.06 -5.87
C LEU A 67 8.37 0.85 -5.71
N LEU A 68 7.29 0.19 -5.29
CA LEU A 68 6.01 0.85 -5.04
C LEU A 68 6.07 1.87 -3.90
N ARG A 69 6.88 1.64 -2.86
CA ARG A 69 7.04 2.63 -1.78
C ARG A 69 7.84 3.85 -2.22
N GLU A 70 8.85 3.66 -3.06
CA GLU A 70 9.62 4.79 -3.61
C GLU A 70 8.78 5.61 -4.59
N GLY A 71 7.91 4.96 -5.39
CA GLY A 71 6.99 5.70 -6.29
C GLY A 71 5.87 6.47 -5.59
N ILE A 72 5.52 6.09 -4.36
CA ILE A 72 4.51 6.79 -3.53
C ILE A 72 5.16 7.88 -2.64
N ARG A 73 6.47 7.80 -2.42
CA ARG A 73 7.20 8.72 -1.55
C ARG A 73 7.14 10.14 -2.09
#